data_AF-A0A835SFW9-F1
#
_entry.id   AF-A0A835SFW9-F1
#
_cell.length_a   1.000
_cell.length_b   1.000
_cell.length_c   1.000
_cell.angle_alpha   90.00
_cell.angle_beta   90.00
_cell.angle_gamma   90.00
#
_symmetry.space_group_name_H-M   'P 1'
#
loop_
_entity.id
_entity.type
_entity.pdbx_description
1 polymer ?
#
loop_
_entity_poly.entity_id
_entity_poly.type
_entity_poly.pdbx_seq_one_letter_code
_entity_poly.pdbx_strand_id
1 'polypeptide(L)'
;MPQYGECDYWDERYTREPTAFDWYQGYSGLSAILRHVFPLDSSLLHVGVGSSRLQEEMARAGWRHIVNVDYSKVVIKHMAELHKGLPQLEYRVADVRSMPEFADKSFDGVLDKGTLDAILCGEGSAVHAAAMVMEAFRVLKPGGVLMLVTYGDPLSRLPYLNNIPDWDVSVLALTKQEVVEALDAEPVVRPLIKGPYPATNLDCMDALSGLEGMHFVYICRKRGSAEPRGAPAAAAAAATPEGQATGSGGSPGHDARGSPAPSDAPEAPGRRAHGSGHVGDGGGEEAGEGGEDEGASSMTPPPEAPAAAKEAAPGDAGQA
;
A
#
# COMPACT_ATOMS: atom_id res chain seq x y z
N MET A 1 12.91 15.52 15.73
CA MET A 1 11.65 15.02 15.14
C MET A 1 11.32 13.69 15.82
N PRO A 2 10.05 13.34 15.99
CA PRO A 2 9.66 12.05 16.54
C PRO A 2 10.20 10.90 15.69
N GLN A 3 10.58 9.80 16.34
CA GLN A 3 11.13 8.61 15.68
C GLN A 3 10.01 7.65 15.26
N TYR A 4 9.11 8.10 14.39
CA TYR A 4 7.92 7.34 13.99
C TYR A 4 8.21 5.99 13.32
N GLY A 5 9.42 5.77 12.81
CA GLY A 5 9.85 4.49 12.27
C GLY A 5 10.20 3.44 13.33
N GLU A 6 10.44 3.85 14.57
CA GLU A 6 10.98 2.99 15.64
C GLU A 6 9.88 2.44 16.55
N CYS A 7 9.90 1.12 16.80
CA CYS A 7 8.91 0.47 17.66
C CYS A 7 8.90 1.03 19.08
N ASP A 8 10.07 1.34 19.63
CA ASP A 8 10.22 1.86 20.99
C ASP A 8 9.50 3.20 21.18
N TYR A 9 9.47 4.05 20.15
CA TYR A 9 8.72 5.31 20.18
C TYR A 9 7.23 5.05 20.39
N TRP A 10 6.66 4.08 19.67
CA TRP A 10 5.25 3.75 19.76
C TRP A 10 4.90 3.06 21.08
N ASP A 11 5.72 2.13 21.56
CA ASP A 11 5.53 1.51 22.87
C ASP A 11 5.50 2.56 23.99
N GLU A 12 6.40 3.55 23.96
CA GLU A 12 6.41 4.66 24.91
C GLU A 12 5.14 5.52 24.78
N ARG A 13 4.77 5.89 23.55
CA ARG A 13 3.57 6.69 23.27
C ARG A 13 2.32 6.00 23.80
N TYR A 14 2.10 4.73 23.47
CA TYR A 14 0.92 3.97 23.90
C TYR A 14 0.88 3.73 25.41
N THR A 15 2.05 3.73 26.07
CA THR A 15 2.12 3.68 27.53
C THR A 15 1.70 5.01 28.17
N ARG A 16 2.13 6.14 27.60
CA ARG A 16 1.88 7.48 28.14
C ARG A 16 0.47 7.99 27.80
N GLU A 17 -0.02 7.68 26.62
CA GLU A 17 -1.26 8.18 26.04
C GLU A 17 -2.16 7.00 25.62
N PRO A 18 -2.79 6.30 26.59
CA PRO A 18 -3.60 5.11 26.29
C PRO A 18 -4.96 5.45 25.67
N THR A 19 -5.32 6.74 25.61
CA THR A 19 -6.58 7.17 25.01
C THR A 19 -6.57 6.92 23.51
N ALA A 20 -7.74 6.58 22.98
CA ALA A 20 -7.89 6.38 21.55
C ALA A 20 -7.53 7.64 20.77
N PHE A 21 -6.80 7.47 19.66
CA PHE A 21 -6.38 8.55 18.79
C PHE A 21 -6.43 8.12 17.34
N ASP A 22 -7.06 8.93 16.50
CA ASP A 22 -7.17 8.68 15.07
C ASP A 22 -6.28 9.63 14.28
N TRP A 23 -5.29 9.06 13.62
CA TRP A 23 -4.54 9.76 12.58
C TRP A 23 -5.42 9.90 11.33
N TYR A 24 -5.41 11.10 10.75
CA TYR A 24 -6.07 11.52 9.51
C TYR A 24 -7.58 11.56 9.53
N GLN A 25 -8.25 10.43 9.36
CA GLN A 25 -9.70 10.34 9.20
C GLN A 25 -10.23 9.34 10.22
N GLY A 26 -11.31 9.70 10.91
CA GLY A 26 -12.13 8.76 11.65
C GLY A 26 -13.07 7.97 10.73
N TYR A 27 -13.92 7.11 11.32
CA TYR A 27 -14.87 6.32 10.54
C TYR A 27 -15.85 7.19 9.74
N SER A 28 -16.32 8.31 10.30
CA SER A 28 -17.26 9.22 9.62
C SER A 28 -16.76 9.63 8.24
N GLY A 29 -15.51 10.11 8.16
CA GLY A 29 -14.87 10.54 6.92
C GLY A 29 -14.56 9.42 5.93
N LEU A 30 -14.39 8.18 6.40
CA LEU A 30 -14.05 7.02 5.56
C LEU A 30 -15.23 6.12 5.23
N SER A 31 -16.36 6.23 5.93
CA SER A 31 -17.46 5.25 5.91
C SER A 31 -17.99 4.96 4.51
N ALA A 32 -18.19 5.98 3.68
CA ALA A 32 -18.65 5.83 2.31
C ALA A 32 -17.66 5.05 1.44
N ILE A 33 -16.36 5.34 1.59
CA ILE A 33 -15.29 4.67 0.84
C ILE A 33 -15.13 3.24 1.33
N LEU A 34 -15.09 3.02 2.64
CA LEU A 34 -15.00 1.69 3.25
C LEU A 34 -16.14 0.79 2.76
N ARG A 35 -17.38 1.27 2.75
CA ARG A 35 -18.53 0.50 2.24
C ARG A 35 -18.45 0.21 0.75
N HIS A 36 -17.86 1.11 -0.03
CA HIS A 36 -17.67 0.90 -1.46
C HIS A 36 -16.55 -0.12 -1.74
N VAL A 37 -15.47 -0.07 -0.97
CA VAL A 37 -14.25 -0.85 -1.20
C VAL A 37 -14.37 -2.26 -0.60
N PHE A 38 -14.96 -2.37 0.59
CA PHE A 38 -15.02 -3.60 1.39
C PHE A 38 -16.47 -4.01 1.67
N PRO A 39 -17.02 -5.00 0.95
CA PRO A 39 -18.28 -5.65 1.34
C PRO A 39 -18.29 -6.08 2.81
N LEU A 40 -19.44 -6.04 3.49
CA LEU A 40 -19.55 -6.30 4.94
C LEU A 40 -19.12 -7.72 5.37
N ASP A 41 -19.13 -8.68 4.43
CA ASP A 41 -18.70 -10.06 4.62
C ASP A 41 -17.22 -10.29 4.28
N SER A 42 -16.48 -9.24 3.90
CA SER A 42 -15.04 -9.30 3.63
C SER A 42 -14.25 -9.68 4.89
N SER A 43 -13.24 -10.52 4.71
CA SER A 43 -12.18 -10.75 5.70
C SER A 43 -11.12 -9.65 5.56
N LEU A 44 -10.98 -8.80 6.58
CA LEU A 44 -10.09 -7.63 6.55
C LEU A 44 -8.89 -7.78 7.47
N LEU A 45 -7.74 -7.26 7.03
CA LEU A 45 -6.55 -7.04 7.84
C LEU A 45 -6.31 -5.53 7.99
N HIS A 46 -6.41 -5.00 9.20
CA HIS A 46 -6.08 -3.61 9.51
C HIS A 46 -4.65 -3.57 10.09
N VAL A 47 -3.72 -3.00 9.32
CA VAL A 47 -2.30 -2.96 9.67
C VAL A 47 -1.95 -1.66 10.39
N GLY A 48 -1.02 -1.75 11.35
CA GLY A 48 -0.66 -0.66 12.24
C GLY A 48 -1.87 0.01 12.89
N VAL A 49 -2.75 -0.79 13.48
CA VAL A 49 -4.06 -0.35 14.01
C VAL A 49 -3.92 0.78 15.05
N GLY A 50 -2.81 0.81 15.78
CA GLY A 50 -2.60 1.72 16.89
C GLY A 50 -3.78 1.77 17.86
N SER A 51 -4.03 2.95 18.42
CA SER A 51 -5.16 3.21 19.33
C SER A 51 -6.40 3.79 18.64
N SER A 52 -6.52 3.64 17.31
CA SER A 52 -7.67 4.10 16.52
C SER A 52 -8.98 3.46 17.01
N ARG A 53 -10.13 4.14 16.82
CA ARG A 53 -11.46 3.52 16.99
C ARG A 53 -12.11 3.08 15.67
N LEU A 54 -11.43 3.27 14.54
CA LEU A 54 -11.96 2.98 13.21
C LEU A 54 -12.53 1.57 13.12
N GLN A 55 -11.78 0.56 13.56
CA GLN A 55 -12.21 -0.84 13.53
C GLN A 55 -13.42 -1.11 14.45
N GLU A 56 -13.55 -0.41 15.57
CA GLU A 56 -14.70 -0.52 16.46
C GLU A 56 -15.97 -0.05 15.75
N GLU A 57 -15.90 1.10 15.10
CA GLU A 57 -17.02 1.69 14.36
C GLU A 57 -17.36 0.85 13.12
N MET A 58 -16.36 0.29 12.43
CA MET A 58 -16.58 -0.68 11.36
C MET A 58 -17.30 -1.94 11.88
N ALA A 59 -16.87 -2.54 12.99
CA ALA A 59 -17.56 -3.70 13.55
C ALA A 59 -19.03 -3.37 13.88
N ARG A 60 -19.28 -2.21 14.49
CA ARG A 60 -20.65 -1.71 14.78
C ARG A 60 -21.47 -1.45 13.52
N ALA A 61 -20.83 -1.07 12.42
CA ALA A 61 -21.45 -0.84 11.13
C ALA A 61 -21.76 -2.12 10.33
N GLY A 62 -21.26 -3.28 10.78
CA GLY A 62 -21.67 -4.60 10.28
C GLY A 62 -20.56 -5.46 9.69
N TRP A 63 -19.31 -4.98 9.63
CA TRP A 63 -18.18 -5.84 9.23
C TRP A 63 -17.94 -6.93 10.26
N ARG A 64 -17.75 -8.17 9.81
CA ARG A 64 -17.81 -9.35 10.68
C ARG A 64 -16.46 -9.96 11.03
N HIS A 65 -15.41 -9.65 10.29
CA HIS A 65 -14.09 -10.23 10.50
C HIS A 65 -12.99 -9.23 10.17
N ILE A 66 -12.45 -8.59 11.20
CA ILE A 66 -11.35 -7.63 11.09
C ILE A 66 -10.22 -8.09 12.03
N VAL A 67 -9.12 -8.53 11.43
CA VAL A 67 -7.87 -8.82 12.15
C VAL A 67 -7.07 -7.53 12.20
N ASN A 68 -6.75 -7.07 13.39
CA ASN A 68 -6.01 -5.84 13.64
C ASN A 68 -4.61 -6.18 14.12
N VAL A 69 -3.61 -5.58 13.48
CA VAL A 69 -2.21 -5.83 13.82
C VAL A 69 -1.41 -4.56 14.03
N ASP A 70 -0.44 -4.65 14.91
CA ASP A 70 0.55 -3.63 15.22
C ASP A 70 1.79 -4.34 15.78
N TYR A 71 2.98 -3.79 15.56
CA TYR A 71 4.19 -4.39 16.14
C TYR A 71 4.30 -4.13 17.65
N SER A 72 3.51 -3.18 18.17
CA SER A 72 3.52 -2.76 19.56
C SER A 72 2.67 -3.71 20.37
N LYS A 73 3.33 -4.46 21.26
CA LYS A 73 2.64 -5.34 22.21
C LYS A 73 1.77 -4.54 23.17
N VAL A 74 2.17 -3.30 23.47
CA VAL A 74 1.46 -2.40 24.37
C VAL A 74 0.06 -2.10 23.81
N VAL A 75 -0.01 -1.61 22.57
CA VAL A 75 -1.30 -1.23 21.98
C VAL A 75 -2.18 -2.44 21.67
N ILE A 76 -1.59 -3.54 21.19
CA ILE A 76 -2.35 -4.76 20.92
C ILE A 76 -3.00 -5.29 22.19
N LYS A 77 -2.27 -5.33 23.31
CA LYS A 77 -2.83 -5.74 24.60
C LYS A 77 -3.94 -4.80 25.06
N HIS A 78 -3.73 -3.49 24.94
CA HIS A 78 -4.70 -2.48 25.34
C HIS A 78 -6.01 -2.60 24.54
N MET A 79 -5.90 -2.64 23.22
CA MET A 79 -7.06 -2.67 22.31
C MET A 79 -7.81 -4.01 22.37
N ALA A 80 -7.10 -5.12 22.56
CA ALA A 80 -7.73 -6.43 22.78
C ALA A 80 -8.61 -6.46 24.04
N GLU A 81 -8.17 -5.84 25.14
CA GLU A 81 -8.98 -5.75 26.35
C GLU A 81 -10.15 -4.78 26.18
N LEU A 82 -9.90 -3.61 25.58
CA LEU A 82 -10.94 -2.61 25.29
C LEU A 82 -12.09 -3.20 24.45
N HIS A 83 -11.76 -4.05 23.48
CA HIS A 83 -12.72 -4.62 22.53
C HIS A 83 -13.07 -6.09 22.78
N LYS A 84 -12.83 -6.60 23.99
CA LYS A 84 -13.14 -7.99 24.37
C LYS A 84 -14.60 -8.41 24.15
N GLY A 85 -15.52 -7.45 24.14
CA GLY A 85 -16.95 -7.65 23.86
C GLY A 85 -17.35 -7.62 22.38
N LEU A 86 -16.40 -7.42 21.46
CA LEU A 86 -16.62 -7.29 20.02
C LEU A 86 -15.99 -8.49 19.28
N PRO A 87 -16.71 -9.62 19.13
CA PRO A 87 -16.16 -10.84 18.54
C PRO A 87 -15.78 -10.71 17.06
N GLN A 88 -16.18 -9.61 16.40
CA GLN A 88 -15.79 -9.28 15.02
C GLN A 88 -14.32 -8.83 14.92
N LEU A 89 -13.73 -8.42 16.05
CA LEU A 89 -12.39 -7.85 16.12
C LEU A 89 -11.41 -8.85 16.73
N GLU A 90 -10.36 -9.13 15.98
CA GLU A 90 -9.20 -9.87 16.47
C GLU A 90 -7.99 -8.93 16.55
N TYR A 91 -7.12 -9.16 17.53
CA TYR A 91 -5.91 -8.36 17.74
C TYR A 91 -4.69 -9.27 17.83
N ARG A 92 -3.66 -9.02 17.01
CA ARG A 92 -2.41 -9.80 17.00
C ARG A 92 -1.20 -8.88 16.88
N VAL A 93 -0.11 -9.27 17.52
CA VAL A 93 1.17 -8.60 17.35
C VAL A 93 1.79 -9.09 16.04
N ALA A 94 2.06 -8.17 15.11
CA ALA A 94 2.68 -8.49 13.82
C ALA A 94 3.51 -7.31 13.31
N ASP A 95 4.60 -7.60 12.61
CA ASP A 95 5.32 -6.59 11.82
C ASP A 95 4.80 -6.63 10.39
N VAL A 96 4.20 -5.53 9.92
CA VAL A 96 3.61 -5.48 8.59
C VAL A 96 4.63 -5.68 7.45
N ARG A 97 5.93 -5.53 7.73
CA ARG A 97 7.01 -5.80 6.77
C ARG A 97 7.21 -7.31 6.53
N SER A 98 6.75 -8.17 7.44
CA SER A 98 6.83 -9.63 7.36
C SER A 98 5.86 -10.28 8.36
N MET A 99 4.79 -10.89 7.85
CA MET A 99 3.67 -11.48 8.60
C MET A 99 3.52 -12.99 8.31
N PRO A 100 4.51 -13.83 8.68
CA PRO A 100 4.49 -15.28 8.40
C PRO A 100 3.32 -16.04 9.06
N GLU A 101 2.68 -15.45 10.07
CA GLU A 101 1.49 -15.98 10.73
C GLU A 101 0.23 -15.96 9.85
N PHE A 102 0.24 -15.18 8.76
CA PHE A 102 -0.84 -15.15 7.78
C PHE A 102 -0.43 -15.86 6.50
N ALA A 103 -1.27 -16.82 6.10
CA ALA A 103 -1.11 -17.51 4.82
C ALA A 103 -1.28 -16.53 3.64
N ASP A 104 -0.67 -16.88 2.51
CA ASP A 104 -0.90 -16.20 1.24
C ASP A 104 -2.40 -16.19 0.91
N LYS A 105 -2.89 -15.10 0.32
CA LYS A 105 -4.27 -15.01 -0.17
C LYS A 105 -5.32 -15.33 0.92
N SER A 106 -5.11 -14.84 2.13
CA SER A 106 -5.97 -15.04 3.30
C SER A 106 -7.02 -13.94 3.51
N PHE A 107 -6.79 -12.73 2.99
CA PHE A 107 -7.67 -11.58 3.21
C PHE A 107 -8.30 -11.06 1.91
N ASP A 108 -9.54 -10.57 2.02
CA ASP A 108 -10.25 -9.86 0.93
C ASP A 108 -9.82 -8.39 0.87
N GLY A 109 -9.40 -7.82 2.00
CA GLY A 109 -8.92 -6.45 2.09
C GLY A 109 -7.81 -6.26 3.12
N VAL A 110 -6.91 -5.33 2.83
CA VAL A 110 -5.93 -4.78 3.76
C VAL A 110 -6.23 -3.29 3.90
N LEU A 111 -6.32 -2.81 5.13
CA LEU A 111 -6.52 -1.40 5.46
C LEU A 111 -5.27 -0.86 6.15
N ASP A 112 -4.67 0.17 5.57
CA ASP A 112 -3.62 1.00 6.17
C ASP A 112 -4.18 2.39 6.44
N LYS A 113 -3.91 2.92 7.64
CA LYS A 113 -4.16 4.33 7.96
C LYS A 113 -2.95 4.93 8.66
N GLY A 114 -1.98 5.35 7.85
CA GLY A 114 -0.78 6.06 8.31
C GLY A 114 0.37 5.19 8.76
N THR A 115 0.27 3.87 8.64
CA THR A 115 1.38 2.98 8.97
C THR A 115 2.50 3.09 7.95
N LEU A 116 2.17 3.19 6.65
CA LEU A 116 3.18 3.47 5.63
C LEU A 116 3.89 4.82 5.87
N ASP A 117 3.18 5.83 6.38
CA ASP A 117 3.76 7.14 6.69
C ASP A 117 4.75 7.05 7.84
N ALA A 118 4.41 6.28 8.89
CA ALA A 118 5.31 6.01 10.00
C ALA A 118 6.58 5.28 9.54
N ILE A 119 6.43 4.25 8.69
CA ILE A 119 7.56 3.52 8.10
C ILE A 119 8.47 4.45 7.29
N LEU A 120 7.88 5.38 6.52
CA LEU A 120 8.63 6.29 5.67
C LEU A 120 9.44 7.34 6.44
N CYS A 121 9.18 7.51 7.74
CA CYS A 121 9.96 8.36 8.64
C CYS A 121 11.22 7.69 9.22
N GLY A 122 11.39 6.37 9.03
CA GLY A 122 12.51 5.60 9.59
C GLY A 122 13.72 5.47 8.66
N GLU A 123 14.83 4.96 9.20
CA GLU A 123 15.97 4.56 8.38
C GLU A 123 15.62 3.36 7.48
N GLY A 124 16.18 3.32 6.27
CA GLY A 124 15.85 2.29 5.29
C GLY A 124 14.39 2.32 4.83
N SER A 125 13.71 3.46 5.01
CA SER A 125 12.29 3.69 4.74
C SER A 125 11.81 3.11 3.40
N ALA A 126 12.55 3.31 2.31
CA ALA A 126 12.16 2.81 1.00
C ALA A 126 12.09 1.28 0.93
N VAL A 127 13.05 0.58 1.56
CA VAL A 127 13.07 -0.89 1.62
C VAL A 127 11.94 -1.40 2.50
N HIS A 128 11.71 -0.77 3.65
CA HIS A 128 10.63 -1.14 4.56
C HIS A 128 9.24 -0.88 3.98
N ALA A 129 9.06 0.24 3.25
CA ALA A 129 7.85 0.54 2.50
C ALA A 129 7.59 -0.52 1.42
N ALA A 130 8.61 -0.88 0.63
CA ALA A 130 8.48 -1.94 -0.36
C ALA A 130 8.11 -3.28 0.28
N ALA A 131 8.73 -3.63 1.42
CA ALA A 131 8.42 -4.86 2.16
C ALA A 131 6.95 -4.89 2.63
N MET A 132 6.46 -3.80 3.24
CA MET A 132 5.06 -3.67 3.66
C MET A 132 4.09 -3.85 2.50
N VAL A 133 4.32 -3.16 1.38
CA VAL A 133 3.42 -3.19 0.22
C VAL A 133 3.42 -4.58 -0.43
N MET A 134 4.59 -5.23 -0.52
CA MET A 134 4.71 -6.62 -1.01
C MET A 134 4.02 -7.61 -0.07
N GLU A 135 4.11 -7.42 1.24
CA GLU A 135 3.48 -8.29 2.21
C GLU A 135 1.96 -8.16 2.21
N ALA A 136 1.44 -6.93 2.10
CA ALA A 136 0.03 -6.68 1.84
C ALA A 136 -0.42 -7.38 0.54
N PHE A 137 0.36 -7.26 -0.54
CA PHE A 137 0.05 -7.96 -1.79
C PHE A 137 0.04 -9.48 -1.62
N ARG A 138 0.96 -10.07 -0.86
CA ARG A 138 1.03 -11.53 -0.60
C ARG A 138 -0.22 -12.05 0.09
N VAL A 139 -0.65 -11.39 1.17
CA VAL A 139 -1.80 -11.83 1.98
C VAL A 139 -3.15 -11.58 1.31
N LEU A 140 -3.22 -10.66 0.33
CA LEU A 140 -4.44 -10.40 -0.44
C LEU A 140 -4.80 -11.55 -1.39
N LYS A 141 -6.08 -11.94 -1.38
CA LYS A 141 -6.69 -12.80 -2.39
C LYS A 141 -6.68 -12.13 -3.77
N PRO A 142 -6.73 -12.91 -4.87
CA PRO A 142 -7.04 -12.34 -6.18
C PRO A 142 -8.35 -11.53 -6.14
N GLY A 143 -8.34 -10.32 -6.68
CA GLY A 143 -9.49 -9.40 -6.60
C GLY A 143 -9.60 -8.59 -5.30
N GLY A 144 -8.76 -8.88 -4.31
CA GLY A 144 -8.70 -8.17 -3.04
C GLY A 144 -8.05 -6.79 -3.15
N VAL A 145 -8.20 -5.97 -2.10
CA VAL A 145 -7.84 -4.55 -2.15
C VAL A 145 -6.96 -4.15 -0.97
N LEU A 146 -5.86 -3.44 -1.23
CA LEU A 146 -5.21 -2.59 -0.23
C LEU A 146 -5.84 -1.19 -0.31
N MET A 147 -6.40 -0.71 0.79
CA MET A 147 -6.83 0.67 0.96
C MET A 147 -5.86 1.38 1.89
N LEU A 148 -5.21 2.43 1.41
CA LEU A 148 -4.20 3.20 2.15
C LEU A 148 -4.68 4.64 2.33
N VAL A 149 -4.77 5.08 3.59
CA VAL A 149 -5.20 6.43 3.98
C VAL A 149 -3.99 7.18 4.52
N THR A 150 -3.64 8.31 3.89
CA THR A 150 -2.36 8.99 4.12
C THR A 150 -2.45 10.49 3.89
N TYR A 151 -1.48 11.24 4.40
CA TYR A 151 -1.21 12.61 3.96
C TYR A 151 -0.37 12.66 2.66
N GLY A 152 0.34 11.59 2.32
CA GLY A 152 1.23 11.52 1.16
C GLY A 152 0.50 11.64 -0.17
N ASP A 153 0.84 12.68 -0.92
CA ASP A 153 0.33 12.92 -2.27
C ASP A 153 0.81 11.84 -3.28
N PRO A 154 0.21 11.78 -4.49
CA PRO A 154 0.57 10.83 -5.53
C PRO A 154 2.05 10.81 -5.90
N LEU A 155 2.73 11.96 -5.89
CA LEU A 155 4.17 12.02 -6.20
C LEU A 155 4.99 11.27 -5.14
N SER A 156 4.57 11.37 -3.88
CA SER A 156 5.25 10.73 -2.75
C SER A 156 4.88 9.27 -2.51
N ARG A 157 3.71 8.80 -2.99
CA ARG A 157 3.20 7.43 -2.70
C ARG A 157 3.19 6.50 -3.90
N LEU A 158 2.90 6.99 -5.10
CA LEU A 158 2.86 6.13 -6.29
C LEU A 158 4.18 5.42 -6.60
N PRO A 159 5.39 5.96 -6.32
CA PRO A 159 6.63 5.21 -6.51
C PRO A 159 6.68 3.89 -5.73
N TYR A 160 5.98 3.78 -4.61
CA TYR A 160 5.91 2.53 -3.83
C TYR A 160 4.78 1.61 -4.30
N LEU A 161 3.67 2.19 -4.77
CA LEU A 161 2.46 1.44 -5.10
C LEU A 161 2.46 0.94 -6.56
N ASN A 162 3.07 1.65 -7.50
CA ASN A 162 3.04 1.28 -8.92
C ASN A 162 4.07 0.19 -9.30
N ASN A 163 5.00 -0.14 -8.41
CA ASN A 163 6.05 -1.13 -8.67
C ASN A 163 5.55 -2.59 -8.63
N ILE A 164 4.27 -2.81 -8.31
CA ILE A 164 3.66 -4.15 -8.32
C ILE A 164 2.86 -4.33 -9.63
N PRO A 165 3.27 -5.26 -10.51
CA PRO A 165 2.72 -5.35 -11.87
C PRO A 165 1.27 -5.86 -11.95
N ASP A 166 0.77 -6.51 -10.89
CA ASP A 166 -0.49 -7.24 -10.88
C ASP A 166 -1.59 -6.59 -10.02
N TRP A 167 -1.53 -5.28 -9.79
CA TRP A 167 -2.64 -4.55 -9.19
C TRP A 167 -2.88 -3.17 -9.84
N ASP A 168 -4.13 -2.72 -9.82
CA ASP A 168 -4.53 -1.44 -10.39
C ASP A 168 -4.72 -0.41 -9.26
N VAL A 169 -4.19 0.79 -9.43
CA VAL A 169 -4.24 1.84 -8.39
C VAL A 169 -5.29 2.89 -8.79
N SER A 170 -6.11 3.30 -7.82
CA SER A 170 -6.96 4.49 -7.91
C SER A 170 -6.69 5.41 -6.74
N VAL A 171 -6.72 6.72 -6.96
CA VAL A 171 -6.44 7.73 -5.93
C VAL A 171 -7.64 8.65 -5.76
N LEU A 172 -8.02 8.89 -4.50
CA LEU A 172 -9.03 9.87 -4.10
C LEU A 172 -8.37 10.92 -3.21
N ALA A 173 -8.74 12.18 -3.37
CA ALA A 173 -8.49 13.23 -2.38
C ALA A 173 -9.74 13.44 -1.52
N LEU A 174 -9.52 13.58 -0.21
CA LEU A 174 -10.54 13.76 0.80
C LEU A 174 -10.26 15.04 1.60
N THR A 175 -11.31 15.82 1.82
CA THR A 175 -11.25 16.93 2.79
C THR A 175 -10.98 16.40 4.20
N LYS A 176 -10.11 17.10 4.92
CA LYS A 176 -9.80 16.83 6.33
C LYS A 176 -11.04 16.91 7.21
N GLN A 177 -11.17 15.98 8.14
CA GLN A 177 -12.33 15.89 9.02
C GLN A 177 -12.50 17.17 9.84
N GLU A 178 -11.42 17.79 10.30
CA GLU A 178 -11.46 19.03 11.08
C GLU A 178 -12.02 20.20 10.27
N VAL A 179 -11.78 20.21 8.95
CA VAL A 179 -12.32 21.24 8.04
C VAL A 179 -13.80 21.00 7.80
N VAL A 180 -14.20 19.73 7.62
CA VAL A 180 -15.61 19.35 7.44
C VAL A 180 -16.43 19.73 8.68
N GLU A 181 -15.91 19.42 9.88
CA GLU A 181 -16.54 19.74 11.15
C GLU A 181 -16.60 21.25 11.41
N ALA A 182 -15.50 21.97 11.16
CA ALA A 182 -15.44 23.42 11.37
C ALA A 182 -16.40 24.20 10.45
N LEU A 183 -16.71 23.65 9.28
CA LEU A 183 -17.57 24.28 8.28
C LEU A 183 -19.00 23.74 8.27
N ASP A 184 -19.34 22.74 9.10
CA ASP A 184 -20.61 22.01 9.07
C ASP A 184 -20.98 21.57 7.64
N ALA A 185 -19.99 21.01 6.94
CA ALA A 185 -20.08 20.67 5.52
C ALA A 185 -20.11 19.15 5.29
N GLU A 186 -20.39 18.75 4.04
CA GLU A 186 -20.19 17.36 3.61
C GLU A 186 -18.74 17.14 3.17
N PRO A 187 -18.14 15.96 3.42
CA PRO A 187 -16.78 15.66 2.99
C PRO A 187 -16.70 15.64 1.46
N VAL A 188 -15.76 16.41 0.90
CA VAL A 188 -15.49 16.37 -0.54
C VAL A 188 -14.57 15.19 -0.84
N VAL A 189 -15.06 14.26 -1.67
CA VAL A 189 -14.27 13.15 -2.22
C VAL A 189 -14.05 13.41 -3.71
N ARG A 190 -12.78 13.62 -4.11
CA ARG A 190 -12.40 13.87 -5.51
C ARG A 190 -11.61 12.68 -6.07
N PRO A 191 -12.13 11.96 -7.07
CA PRO A 191 -11.32 10.99 -7.81
C PRO A 191 -10.22 11.73 -8.58
N LEU A 192 -8.97 11.30 -8.40
CA LEU A 192 -7.81 11.90 -9.06
C LEU A 192 -7.30 11.01 -10.19
N ILE A 193 -7.06 9.73 -9.88
CA ILE A 193 -6.32 8.81 -10.74
C ILE A 193 -7.04 7.46 -10.78
N LYS A 194 -7.10 6.81 -11.96
CA LYS A 194 -7.58 5.45 -12.15
C LYS A 194 -6.70 4.68 -13.14
N GLY A 195 -6.24 3.49 -12.76
CA GLY A 195 -5.48 2.56 -13.62
C GLY A 195 -3.97 2.55 -13.33
N PRO A 196 -3.17 1.77 -14.08
CA PRO A 196 -1.71 1.86 -14.01
C PRO A 196 -1.33 3.25 -14.51
N TYR A 197 -1.06 4.18 -13.60
CA TYR A 197 -0.85 5.58 -13.94
C TYR A 197 0.58 5.77 -14.46
N PRO A 198 0.78 6.05 -15.77
CA PRO A 198 2.07 6.49 -16.25
C PRO A 198 2.19 7.97 -15.91
N ALA A 199 2.32 8.30 -14.64
CA ALA A 199 2.51 9.68 -14.23
C ALA A 199 3.83 10.16 -14.80
N THR A 200 3.79 11.06 -15.78
CA THR A 200 4.87 12.04 -15.81
C THR A 200 4.65 13.00 -14.65
N ASN A 201 5.72 13.57 -14.09
CA ASN A 201 5.59 14.50 -12.96
C ASN A 201 4.58 15.63 -13.23
N LEU A 202 4.42 16.06 -14.49
CA LEU A 202 3.54 17.16 -14.86
C LEU A 202 2.05 16.82 -14.69
N ASP A 203 1.60 15.66 -15.17
CA ASP A 203 0.19 15.24 -15.04
C ASP A 203 -0.20 15.06 -13.57
N CYS A 204 0.73 14.59 -12.73
CA CYS A 204 0.57 14.55 -11.28
C CYS A 204 0.38 15.95 -10.69
N MET A 205 1.24 16.91 -11.05
CA MET A 205 1.19 18.27 -10.49
C MET A 205 -0.12 18.97 -10.84
N ASP A 206 -0.60 18.83 -12.08
CA ASP A 206 -1.88 19.41 -12.50
C ASP A 206 -3.05 18.77 -11.74
N ALA A 207 -3.05 17.45 -11.56
CA ALA A 207 -4.06 16.75 -10.77
C ALA A 207 -4.04 17.12 -9.28
N LEU A 208 -2.91 17.64 -8.77
CA LEU A 208 -2.71 18.02 -7.37
C LEU A 208 -2.98 19.49 -7.08
N SER A 209 -3.09 20.32 -8.11
CA SER A 209 -3.31 21.75 -7.95
C SER A 209 -4.58 22.04 -7.11
N GLY A 210 -4.44 22.82 -6.04
CA GLY A 210 -5.56 23.19 -5.17
C GLY A 210 -6.01 22.11 -4.19
N LEU A 211 -5.21 21.05 -4.00
CA LEU A 211 -5.46 19.98 -3.02
C LEU A 211 -4.55 20.08 -1.80
N GLU A 212 -3.97 21.25 -1.54
CA GLU A 212 -3.09 21.46 -0.39
C GLU A 212 -3.83 21.14 0.91
N GLY A 213 -3.23 20.30 1.74
CA GLY A 213 -3.80 19.92 3.02
C GLY A 213 -5.01 18.98 2.93
N MET A 214 -5.26 18.30 1.82
CA MET A 214 -6.18 17.16 1.75
C MET A 214 -5.54 15.90 2.37
N HIS A 215 -6.37 14.91 2.68
CA HIS A 215 -5.92 13.52 2.87
C HIS A 215 -6.12 12.75 1.57
N PHE A 216 -5.30 11.73 1.33
CA PHE A 216 -5.38 10.90 0.14
C PHE A 216 -5.75 9.46 0.51
N VAL A 217 -6.56 8.84 -0.34
CA VAL A 217 -6.91 7.43 -0.24
C VAL A 217 -6.49 6.72 -1.53
N TYR A 218 -5.61 5.74 -1.39
CA TYR A 218 -5.18 4.87 -2.48
C TYR A 218 -5.94 3.55 -2.37
N ILE A 219 -6.51 3.12 -3.48
CA ILE A 219 -7.24 1.86 -3.63
C ILE A 219 -6.45 1.02 -4.63
N CYS A 220 -5.65 0.09 -4.12
CA CYS A 220 -4.81 -0.80 -4.91
C CYS A 220 -5.50 -2.17 -5.02
N ARG A 221 -6.08 -2.46 -6.18
CA ARG A 221 -6.86 -3.67 -6.42
C ARG A 221 -6.02 -4.74 -7.10
N LYS A 222 -5.76 -5.84 -6.39
CA LYS A 222 -5.06 -7.01 -6.93
C LYS A 222 -5.90 -7.64 -8.05
N ARG A 223 -5.29 -7.83 -9.22
CA ARG A 223 -6.00 -8.41 -10.37
C ARG A 223 -6.50 -9.82 -10.05
N GLY A 224 -7.70 -10.12 -10.52
CA GLY A 224 -8.29 -11.46 -10.42
C GLY A 224 -7.55 -12.44 -11.32
N SER A 225 -7.67 -13.74 -11.02
CA SER A 225 -7.05 -14.82 -11.80
C SER A 225 -7.64 -15.03 -13.21
N ALA A 226 -8.47 -14.11 -13.72
CA ALA A 226 -9.31 -14.31 -14.90
C ALA A 226 -9.14 -13.29 -16.04
N GLU A 227 -8.25 -12.30 -15.93
CA GLU A 227 -8.01 -11.32 -17.02
C GLU A 227 -6.73 -11.69 -17.78
N PRO A 228 -6.80 -12.10 -19.06
CA PRO A 228 -5.61 -12.24 -19.90
C PRO A 228 -4.96 -10.87 -20.08
N ARG A 229 -3.63 -10.80 -20.07
CA ARG A 229 -2.88 -9.58 -20.43
C ARG A 229 -3.32 -9.11 -21.83
N GLY A 230 -4.12 -8.05 -21.89
CA GLY A 230 -4.26 -7.26 -23.12
C GLY A 230 -2.87 -6.72 -23.46
N ALA A 231 -2.35 -7.06 -24.64
CA ALA A 231 -1.06 -6.54 -25.10
C ALA A 231 -1.08 -4.99 -25.04
N PRO A 232 0.06 -4.34 -24.73
CA PRO A 232 0.12 -2.88 -24.77
C PRO A 232 -0.25 -2.43 -26.18
N ALA A 233 -1.20 -1.50 -26.28
CA ALA A 233 -1.59 -0.90 -27.54
C ALA A 233 -0.35 -0.22 -28.15
N ALA A 234 0.31 -0.90 -29.07
CA ALA A 234 1.33 -0.30 -29.91
C ALA A 234 0.68 0.86 -30.66
N ALA A 235 1.29 2.04 -30.56
CA ALA A 235 0.89 3.25 -31.25
C ALA A 235 0.68 2.96 -32.75
N ALA A 236 -0.57 2.96 -33.18
CA ALA A 236 -0.90 2.95 -34.60
C ALA A 236 -0.66 4.36 -35.13
N ALA A 237 0.55 4.57 -35.66
CA ALA A 237 0.87 5.73 -36.48
C ALA A 237 -0.15 5.83 -37.63
N ALA A 238 -0.70 7.04 -37.79
CA ALA A 238 -1.59 7.39 -38.88
C ALA A 238 -0.91 7.16 -40.24
N ALA A 239 -1.51 6.32 -41.08
CA ALA A 239 -1.25 6.29 -42.51
C ALA A 239 -2.57 6.64 -43.22
N THR A 240 -2.62 7.85 -43.79
CA THR A 240 -3.63 8.28 -44.75
C THR A 240 -3.54 7.45 -46.04
N PRO A 241 -4.66 7.09 -46.69
CA PRO A 241 -4.62 6.61 -48.07
C PRO A 241 -5.04 7.75 -49.02
N GLU A 242 -4.09 8.20 -49.84
CA GLU A 242 -4.37 8.85 -51.12
C GLU A 242 -4.39 7.80 -52.25
N GLY A 243 -5.30 7.98 -53.21
CA GLY A 243 -5.00 7.75 -54.63
C GLY A 243 -5.33 6.39 -55.25
N GLN A 244 -6.40 6.36 -56.04
CA GLN A 244 -6.74 5.34 -57.04
C GLN A 244 -5.66 5.21 -58.15
N ALA A 245 -5.46 4.01 -58.70
CA ALA A 245 -5.74 3.68 -60.12
C ALA A 245 -5.19 2.30 -60.57
N THR A 246 -6.11 1.48 -61.09
CA THR A 246 -6.04 0.62 -62.30
C THR A 246 -4.83 -0.28 -62.59
N GLY A 247 -5.09 -1.58 -62.81
CA GLY A 247 -4.18 -2.45 -63.58
C GLY A 247 -4.55 -3.92 -63.52
N SER A 248 -5.06 -4.43 -64.65
CA SER A 248 -5.58 -5.78 -64.91
C SER A 248 -4.51 -6.90 -65.02
N GLY A 249 -4.91 -8.13 -64.66
CA GLY A 249 -4.64 -9.33 -65.48
C GLY A 249 -3.74 -10.43 -64.89
N GLY A 250 -4.26 -11.66 -64.86
CA GLY A 250 -3.45 -12.89 -64.97
C GLY A 250 -3.54 -13.90 -63.81
N SER A 251 -4.08 -15.08 -64.10
CA SER A 251 -3.95 -16.35 -63.35
C SER A 251 -3.46 -17.43 -64.35
N PRO A 252 -3.21 -18.70 -63.98
CA PRO A 252 -2.57 -19.31 -62.80
C PRO A 252 -1.52 -20.42 -63.18
N GLY A 253 -0.91 -21.08 -62.18
CA GLY A 253 -0.16 -22.36 -62.30
C GLY A 253 1.25 -22.26 -61.70
N HIS A 254 1.90 -23.27 -61.10
CA HIS A 254 1.64 -24.70 -60.87
C HIS A 254 2.64 -25.16 -59.78
N ASP A 255 2.30 -26.22 -59.03
CA ASP A 255 3.16 -27.30 -58.52
C ASP A 255 4.34 -27.10 -57.54
N ALA A 256 4.15 -27.74 -56.36
CA ALA A 256 4.84 -28.96 -55.91
C ALA A 256 6.14 -28.90 -55.07
N ARG A 257 6.03 -29.63 -53.93
CA ARG A 257 6.96 -30.62 -53.34
C ARG A 257 8.28 -30.15 -52.70
N GLY A 258 8.50 -30.62 -51.46
CA GLY A 258 9.83 -30.99 -50.96
C GLY A 258 10.11 -30.75 -49.48
N SER A 259 9.77 -31.70 -48.61
CA SER A 259 10.57 -31.97 -47.39
C SER A 259 11.89 -32.67 -47.81
N PRO A 260 12.98 -32.69 -47.01
CA PRO A 260 13.02 -33.44 -45.75
C PRO A 260 13.90 -32.85 -44.61
N ALA A 261 13.69 -33.36 -43.39
CA ALA A 261 14.68 -33.36 -42.30
C ALA A 261 15.84 -34.35 -42.60
N PRO A 262 16.97 -34.31 -41.88
CA PRO A 262 17.14 -35.19 -40.71
C PRO A 262 18.06 -34.59 -39.60
N SER A 263 17.81 -34.83 -38.31
CA SER A 263 18.31 -35.90 -37.42
C SER A 263 19.53 -35.54 -36.54
N ASP A 264 19.52 -36.13 -35.35
CA ASP A 264 20.63 -36.53 -34.48
C ASP A 264 21.11 -35.63 -33.32
N ALA A 265 20.65 -36.02 -32.13
CA ALA A 265 21.40 -35.99 -30.87
C ALA A 265 22.43 -37.15 -30.84
N PRO A 266 23.42 -37.22 -29.91
CA PRO A 266 23.12 -37.71 -28.55
C PRO A 266 24.02 -37.22 -27.38
N GLU A 267 23.48 -37.42 -26.18
CA GLU A 267 24.05 -37.86 -24.89
C GLU A 267 25.27 -37.19 -24.17
N ALA A 268 25.04 -36.96 -22.87
CA ALA A 268 26.00 -36.72 -21.77
C ALA A 268 26.77 -38.02 -21.40
N PRO A 269 27.73 -38.10 -20.42
CA PRO A 269 27.55 -37.74 -18.99
C PRO A 269 28.85 -37.34 -18.21
N GLY A 270 28.74 -37.04 -16.90
CA GLY A 270 29.84 -37.36 -15.96
C GLY A 270 30.16 -36.40 -14.80
N ARG A 271 29.64 -36.76 -13.62
CA ARG A 271 30.00 -36.43 -12.22
C ARG A 271 31.49 -36.08 -11.93
N ARG A 272 31.75 -35.21 -10.93
CA ARG A 272 32.25 -35.54 -9.56
C ARG A 272 32.58 -34.29 -8.72
N ALA A 273 32.52 -34.49 -7.40
CA ALA A 273 32.80 -33.58 -6.30
C ALA A 273 34.21 -33.77 -5.71
N HIS A 274 34.53 -32.91 -4.71
CA HIS A 274 35.72 -32.76 -3.82
C HIS A 274 36.52 -31.47 -4.16
N GLY A 275 36.94 -30.61 -3.23
CA GLY A 275 36.87 -30.54 -1.77
C GLY A 275 37.83 -29.44 -1.26
N SER A 276 37.52 -28.85 -0.11
CA SER A 276 38.41 -28.33 0.95
C SER A 276 39.61 -27.41 0.62
N GLY A 277 39.67 -26.24 1.30
CA GLY A 277 40.91 -25.83 1.99
C GLY A 277 41.29 -24.34 2.03
N HIS A 278 41.04 -23.72 3.19
CA HIS A 278 41.95 -22.86 4.00
C HIS A 278 42.37 -21.42 3.58
N VAL A 279 41.93 -20.46 4.41
CA VAL A 279 42.59 -19.32 5.12
C VAL A 279 43.72 -18.53 4.44
N GLY A 280 43.57 -17.19 4.45
CA GLY A 280 44.65 -16.21 4.33
C GLY A 280 44.17 -14.78 4.58
N ASP A 281 44.66 -14.18 5.66
CA ASP A 281 44.45 -12.83 6.18
C ASP A 281 45.23 -11.76 5.38
N GLY A 282 44.84 -10.48 5.48
CA GLY A 282 45.63 -9.35 4.96
C GLY A 282 44.82 -8.11 4.58
N GLY A 283 44.88 -7.08 5.43
CA GLY A 283 44.28 -5.75 5.21
C GLY A 283 45.02 -4.86 4.21
N GLY A 284 44.43 -3.69 3.94
CA GLY A 284 45.03 -2.61 3.17
C GLY A 284 44.02 -1.53 2.76
N GLU A 285 44.38 -0.29 3.09
CA GLU A 285 43.63 0.98 3.05
C GLU A 285 43.17 1.53 1.69
N GLU A 286 42.17 2.41 1.82
CA GLU A 286 41.94 3.73 1.18
C GLU A 286 41.43 3.94 -0.26
N ALA A 287 40.46 4.87 -0.26
CA ALA A 287 40.15 5.96 -1.21
C ALA A 287 39.28 5.68 -2.45
N GLY A 288 38.22 6.48 -2.57
CA GLY A 288 37.45 6.64 -3.80
C GLY A 288 36.08 7.28 -3.58
N GLU A 289 36.06 8.61 -3.48
CA GLU A 289 34.88 9.48 -3.50
C GLU A 289 33.98 9.27 -4.73
N GLY A 290 32.71 9.64 -4.60
CA GLY A 290 31.87 10.06 -5.74
C GLY A 290 30.62 9.22 -5.96
N GLY A 291 29.56 9.55 -5.22
CA GLY A 291 28.20 9.08 -5.51
C GLY A 291 27.22 10.14 -5.06
N GLU A 292 26.80 10.98 -6.02
CA GLU A 292 25.76 11.99 -5.86
C GLU A 292 24.45 11.30 -5.48
N ASP A 293 24.03 11.47 -4.22
CA ASP A 293 22.72 11.04 -3.73
C ASP A 293 21.70 12.12 -4.11
N GLU A 294 21.26 12.09 -5.37
CA GLU A 294 20.09 12.85 -5.79
C GLU A 294 18.81 12.07 -5.44
N GLY A 295 18.06 12.58 -4.45
CA GLY A 295 16.62 12.31 -4.39
C GLY A 295 16.04 11.81 -3.07
N ALA A 296 16.70 11.96 -1.91
CA ALA A 296 15.99 11.84 -0.64
C ALA A 296 15.13 13.09 -0.40
N SER A 297 13.93 13.12 -0.98
CA SER A 297 12.94 14.14 -0.66
C SER A 297 12.59 14.02 0.82
N SER A 298 13.08 14.96 1.64
CA SER A 298 12.81 15.03 3.07
C SER A 298 11.29 15.21 3.28
N MET A 299 10.58 14.11 3.49
CA MET A 299 9.14 14.18 3.78
C MET A 299 8.98 14.78 5.18
N THR A 300 8.11 15.78 5.27
CA THR A 300 7.73 16.37 6.56
C THR A 300 6.99 15.29 7.37
N PRO A 301 7.37 15.03 8.63
CA PRO A 301 6.66 14.06 9.46
C PRO A 301 5.19 14.49 9.64
N PRO A 302 4.28 13.54 9.91
CA PRO A 302 2.89 13.89 10.22
C PRO A 302 2.84 14.84 11.42
N PRO A 303 1.86 15.77 11.48
CA PRO A 303 1.75 16.72 12.59
C PRO A 303 1.58 15.97 13.91
N GLU A 304 2.32 16.35 14.95
CA GLU A 304 2.19 15.69 16.26
C GLU A 304 0.74 15.74 16.75
N ALA A 305 0.25 14.60 17.25
CA ALA A 305 -1.03 14.53 17.92
C ALA A 305 -1.07 15.54 19.09
N PRO A 306 -2.16 16.31 19.25
CA PRO A 306 -2.29 17.21 20.37
C PRO A 306 -2.20 16.42 21.69
N ALA A 307 -1.43 16.94 22.65
CA ALA A 307 -1.32 16.32 23.97
C ALA A 307 -2.72 16.19 24.59
N ALA A 308 -3.08 14.97 25.01
CA ALA A 308 -4.37 14.70 25.64
C ALA A 308 -4.55 15.64 26.84
N ALA A 309 -5.54 16.54 26.77
CA ALA A 309 -5.91 17.37 27.89
C ALA A 309 -6.37 16.45 29.03
N LYS A 310 -5.73 16.55 30.20
CA LYS A 310 -6.24 15.90 31.41
C LYS A 310 -7.62 16.50 31.72
N GLU A 311 -8.68 15.77 31.41
CA GLU A 311 -10.00 16.09 31.96
C GLU A 311 -9.90 16.03 33.49
N ALA A 312 -10.05 17.20 34.12
CA ALA A 312 -10.20 17.27 35.56
C ALA A 312 -11.54 16.64 35.90
N ALA A 313 -11.51 15.54 36.67
CA ALA A 313 -12.71 14.94 37.21
C ALA A 313 -13.55 16.01 37.95
N PRO A 314 -14.88 16.04 37.78
CA PRO A 314 -15.72 16.96 38.52
C PRO A 314 -15.55 16.67 40.01
N GLY A 315 -15.09 17.69 40.74
CA GLY A 315 -14.91 17.65 42.18
C GLY A 315 -16.23 17.32 42.87
N ASP A 316 -16.14 16.35 43.77
CA ASP A 316 -17.17 15.96 44.72
C ASP A 316 -17.61 17.18 45.54
N ALA A 317 -18.76 17.76 45.18
CA ALA A 317 -19.46 18.73 46.00
C ALA A 317 -20.17 17.98 47.13
N GLY A 318 -19.38 17.55 48.10
CA GLY A 318 -19.84 16.99 49.36
C GLY A 318 -20.58 18.04 50.20
N GLN A 319 -21.73 17.59 50.71
CA GLN A 319 -22.63 18.29 51.63
C GLN A 319 -21.92 18.80 52.89
N ALA A 320 -22.21 20.05 53.26
CA ALA A 320 -22.31 20.53 54.65
C ALA A 320 -23.24 21.75 54.69
#